data_AF-A0A3B0UAJ9-F1
#
_entry.id   AF-A0A3B0UAJ9-F1
#
_cell.length_a   1.000
_cell.length_b   1.000
_cell.length_c   1.000
_cell.angle_alpha   90.00
_cell.angle_beta   90.00
_cell.angle_gamma   90.00
#
_symmetry.space_group_name_H-M   'P 1'
#
loop_
_entity.id
_entity.type
_entity.pdbx_description
1 polymer ?
#
loop_
_entity_poly.entity_id
_entity_poly.type
_entity_poly.pdbx_seq_one_letter_code
_entity_poly.pdbx_strand_id
1 'polypeptide(L)'
;LIAWGSLLAGFSFVRYSKITLAATALLAFFTLMTASHSSYDPQLTNLQPVLKSYWLIIHVATLTISYGFLGLGFILGLMNLTLYLIKNVKNHKKIDLIIAELTYINEMNLTVGLFLATVGTFLGGIWANESWGRYWGWDAKETWALVIVITYSIILHFRLVPKMKSLYIFNVGAVVSFASVLMTFFGVNYYLSKGMHSYASGETPVFPLWAWIIIISILILIIAAGIKEKLFKKSIT
;
A
#
# COMPACT_ATOMS: atom_id res chain seq x y z
N LEU A 1 -5.73 -13.21 3.10
CA LEU A 1 -4.73 -12.73 4.08
C LEU A 1 -4.68 -11.20 4.16
N ILE A 2 -4.63 -10.48 3.04
CA ILE A 2 -4.61 -9.00 3.03
C ILE A 2 -5.76 -8.39 3.85
N ALA A 3 -7.00 -8.85 3.64
CA ALA A 3 -8.18 -8.41 4.40
C ALA A 3 -8.04 -8.62 5.93
N TRP A 4 -7.46 -9.75 6.34
CA TRP A 4 -7.22 -10.08 7.74
C TRP A 4 -6.09 -9.22 8.33
N GLY A 5 -5.04 -8.97 7.54
CA GLY A 5 -3.96 -8.03 7.90
C GLY A 5 -4.48 -6.60 8.07
N SER A 6 -5.37 -6.13 7.19
CA SER A 6 -6.00 -4.82 7.35
C SER A 6 -6.92 -4.74 8.56
N LEU A 7 -7.68 -5.80 8.88
CA LEU A 7 -8.49 -5.85 10.10
C LEU A 7 -7.62 -5.81 11.35
N LEU A 8 -6.50 -6.56 11.37
CA LEU A 8 -5.51 -6.51 12.46
C LEU A 8 -4.98 -5.10 12.67
N ALA A 9 -4.63 -4.38 11.60
CA ALA A 9 -4.23 -2.97 11.69
C ALA A 9 -5.36 -2.11 12.30
N GLY A 10 -6.60 -2.30 11.85
CA GLY A 10 -7.77 -1.56 12.31
C GLY A 10 -8.06 -1.73 13.80
N PHE A 11 -8.02 -2.98 14.28
CA PHE A 11 -8.17 -3.28 15.70
C PHE A 11 -6.99 -2.74 16.54
N SER A 12 -5.77 -2.72 15.99
CA SER A 12 -4.60 -2.18 16.69
C SER A 12 -4.71 -0.67 16.91
N PHE A 13 -5.32 0.05 15.98
CA PHE A 13 -5.46 1.51 16.04
C PHE A 13 -6.84 2.02 16.47
N VAL A 14 -7.80 1.12 16.77
CA VAL A 14 -9.18 1.48 17.14
C VAL A 14 -9.26 2.38 18.36
N ARG A 15 -8.32 2.23 19.31
CA ARG A 15 -8.26 3.04 20.53
C ARG A 15 -7.86 4.49 20.26
N TYR A 16 -7.22 4.76 19.13
CA TYR A 16 -6.76 6.09 18.74
C TYR A 16 -7.75 6.79 17.82
N SER A 17 -8.32 6.09 16.83
CA SER A 17 -9.35 6.66 15.95
C SER A 17 -10.38 5.65 15.47
N LYS A 18 -11.65 5.99 15.68
CA LYS A 18 -12.79 5.20 15.16
C LYS A 18 -12.85 5.23 13.62
N ILE A 19 -12.31 6.29 13.00
CA ILE A 19 -12.22 6.44 11.55
C ILE A 19 -11.34 5.34 10.94
N THR A 20 -10.26 4.98 11.62
CA THR A 20 -9.34 3.92 11.18
C THR A 20 -10.05 2.57 11.09
N LEU A 21 -10.95 2.25 12.03
CA LEU A 21 -11.73 1.02 12.00
C LEU A 21 -12.64 0.97 10.76
N ALA A 22 -13.34 2.06 10.45
CA ALA A 22 -14.19 2.15 9.26
C ALA A 22 -13.36 2.02 7.96
N ALA A 23 -12.21 2.69 7.89
CA ALA A 23 -11.28 2.58 6.76
C ALA A 23 -10.80 1.13 6.54
N THR A 24 -10.49 0.42 7.63
CA THR A 24 -10.08 -1.00 7.53
C THR A 24 -11.20 -1.94 7.15
N ALA A 25 -12.42 -1.71 7.62
CA ALA A 25 -13.58 -2.50 7.22
C ALA A 25 -13.85 -2.34 5.72
N LEU A 26 -13.73 -1.12 5.19
CA LEU A 26 -13.87 -0.82 3.77
C LEU A 26 -12.78 -1.50 2.93
N LEU A 27 -11.51 -1.46 3.37
CA LEU A 27 -10.42 -2.18 2.71
C LEU A 27 -10.63 -3.70 2.72
N ALA A 28 -11.02 -4.25 3.87
CA ALA A 28 -11.31 -5.68 4.00
C ALA A 28 -12.47 -6.10 3.10
N PHE A 29 -13.53 -5.29 3.02
CA PHE A 29 -14.66 -5.53 2.13
C PHE A 29 -14.22 -5.58 0.66
N PHE A 30 -13.53 -4.55 0.17
CA PHE A 30 -13.10 -4.53 -1.24
C PHE A 30 -12.13 -5.66 -1.58
N THR A 31 -11.19 -5.98 -0.68
CA THR A 31 -10.24 -7.09 -0.90
C THR A 31 -10.92 -8.45 -0.89
N LEU A 32 -11.90 -8.68 -0.01
CA LEU A 32 -12.69 -9.92 0.00
C LEU A 32 -13.64 -10.02 -1.19
N MET A 33 -14.24 -8.90 -1.61
CA MET A 33 -15.09 -8.85 -2.80
C MET A 33 -14.28 -9.18 -4.06
N THR A 34 -13.05 -8.67 -4.19
CA THR A 34 -12.18 -9.08 -5.31
C THR A 34 -11.82 -10.57 -5.22
N ALA A 35 -11.56 -11.09 -4.02
CA ALA A 35 -11.29 -12.51 -3.82
C ALA A 35 -12.51 -13.41 -4.08
N SER A 36 -13.73 -12.91 -3.95
CA SER A 36 -14.95 -13.67 -4.26
C SER A 36 -15.26 -13.72 -5.76
N HIS A 37 -14.73 -12.75 -6.53
CA HIS A 37 -14.91 -12.68 -7.98
C HIS A 37 -13.79 -13.37 -8.78
N SER A 38 -12.70 -13.80 -8.13
CA SER A 38 -11.72 -14.64 -8.80
C SER A 38 -12.34 -16.02 -9.00
N SER A 39 -12.73 -16.33 -10.24
CA SER A 39 -13.14 -17.67 -10.65
C SER A 39 -12.00 -18.65 -10.33
N TYR A 40 -12.12 -19.37 -9.22
CA TYR A 40 -11.23 -20.47 -8.88
C TYR A 40 -11.55 -21.62 -9.84
N ASP A 41 -10.65 -21.95 -10.77
CA ASP A 41 -10.64 -23.28 -11.38
C ASP A 41 -9.76 -24.17 -10.48
N PRO A 42 -10.36 -25.03 -9.63
CA PRO A 42 -9.62 -25.86 -8.69
C PRO A 42 -9.09 -27.10 -9.42
N GLN A 43 -8.37 -26.92 -10.52
CA GLN A 43 -7.50 -27.98 -10.99
C GLN A 43 -6.33 -28.04 -10.01
N LEU A 44 -6.43 -28.98 -9.06
CA LEU A 44 -5.36 -29.50 -8.23
C LEU A 44 -4.30 -30.14 -9.14
N THR A 45 -3.66 -29.33 -9.98
CA THR A 45 -2.39 -29.66 -10.58
C THR A 45 -1.41 -29.84 -9.42
N ASN A 46 -0.57 -30.86 -9.51
CA ASN A 46 0.41 -31.16 -8.48
C ASN A 46 1.27 -29.89 -8.29
N LEU A 47 1.08 -29.19 -7.16
CA LEU A 47 1.84 -27.98 -6.86
C LEU A 47 3.31 -28.32 -7.05
N GLN A 48 4.00 -27.53 -7.88
CA GLN A 48 5.44 -27.68 -8.10
C GLN A 48 6.13 -27.85 -6.74
N PRO A 49 7.06 -28.80 -6.56
CA PRO A 49 7.62 -29.14 -5.23
C PRO A 49 8.11 -27.94 -4.41
N VAL A 50 8.58 -26.89 -5.10
CA VAL A 50 8.98 -25.59 -4.54
C VAL A 50 7.90 -24.86 -3.73
N LEU A 51 6.62 -25.14 -4.01
CA LEU A 51 5.47 -24.53 -3.33
C LEU A 51 5.10 -25.25 -2.01
N LYS A 52 5.79 -26.34 -1.66
CA LYS A 52 5.58 -27.12 -0.43
C LYS A 52 6.62 -26.82 0.66
N SER A 53 7.18 -25.61 0.68
CA SER A 53 8.13 -25.16 1.72
C SER A 53 7.44 -24.34 2.82
N TYR A 54 7.87 -24.54 4.07
CA TYR A 54 7.47 -23.72 5.22
C TYR A 54 7.88 -22.26 5.06
N TRP A 55 9.03 -22.01 4.44
CA TRP A 55 9.55 -20.66 4.21
C TRP A 55 8.67 -19.86 3.26
N LEU A 56 8.06 -20.51 2.25
CA LEU A 56 7.08 -19.86 1.37
C LEU A 56 5.88 -19.33 2.16
N ILE A 57 5.34 -20.17 3.05
CA ILE A 57 4.14 -19.84 3.82
C ILE A 57 4.41 -18.62 4.70
N ILE A 58 5.54 -18.61 5.44
CA ILE A 58 5.89 -17.47 6.29
C ILE A 58 6.13 -16.22 5.43
N HIS A 59 6.96 -16.32 4.39
CA HIS A 59 7.29 -15.20 3.51
C HIS A 59 6.03 -14.53 2.94
N VAL A 60 5.15 -15.32 2.32
CA VAL A 60 3.92 -14.83 1.69
C VAL A 60 2.95 -14.30 2.75
N ALA A 61 2.83 -14.95 3.91
CA ALA A 61 2.01 -14.43 4.99
C ALA A 61 2.51 -13.08 5.50
N THR A 62 3.81 -12.92 5.76
CA THR A 62 4.40 -11.67 6.23
C THR A 62 4.23 -10.54 5.22
N LEU A 63 4.49 -10.78 3.93
CA LEU A 63 4.29 -9.76 2.89
C LEU A 63 2.81 -9.39 2.69
N THR A 64 1.90 -10.37 2.69
CA THR A 64 0.47 -10.08 2.50
C THR A 64 -0.13 -9.34 3.70
N ILE A 65 0.34 -9.60 4.92
CA ILE A 65 -0.04 -8.79 6.10
C ILE A 65 0.51 -7.37 5.94
N SER A 66 1.79 -7.21 5.56
CA SER A 66 2.38 -5.90 5.28
C SER A 66 1.52 -5.07 4.31
N TYR A 67 1.10 -5.67 3.19
CA TYR A 67 0.27 -4.98 2.20
C TYR A 67 -1.09 -4.55 2.75
N GLY A 68 -1.64 -5.24 3.76
CA GLY A 68 -2.83 -4.80 4.49
C GLY A 68 -2.59 -3.48 5.24
N PHE A 69 -1.46 -3.33 5.92
CA PHE A 69 -1.06 -2.08 6.58
C PHE A 69 -0.78 -0.98 5.54
N LEU A 70 -0.01 -1.27 4.50
CA LEU A 70 0.30 -0.28 3.45
C LEU A 70 -0.96 0.19 2.70
N GLY A 71 -1.90 -0.72 2.44
CA GLY A 71 -3.21 -0.42 1.86
C GLY A 71 -4.10 0.42 2.77
N LEU A 72 -4.08 0.19 4.09
CA LEU A 72 -4.74 1.09 5.03
C LEU A 72 -4.14 2.49 4.95
N GLY A 73 -2.82 2.59 4.80
CA GLY A 73 -2.16 3.88 4.73
C GLY A 73 -2.50 4.68 3.46
N PHE A 74 -2.75 3.97 2.36
CA PHE A 74 -3.32 4.56 1.14
C PHE A 74 -4.70 5.18 1.39
N ILE A 75 -5.62 4.44 2.04
CA ILE A 75 -6.97 4.94 2.34
C ILE A 75 -6.92 6.13 3.29
N LEU A 76 -6.15 6.05 4.38
CA LEU A 76 -6.00 7.16 5.32
C LEU A 76 -5.41 8.40 4.65
N GLY A 77 -4.46 8.22 3.72
CA GLY A 77 -3.93 9.30 2.88
C GLY A 77 -5.01 9.95 2.02
N LEU A 78 -5.84 9.17 1.33
CA LEU A 78 -6.97 9.68 0.53
C LEU A 78 -8.01 10.43 1.38
N MET A 79 -8.30 9.94 2.58
CA MET A 79 -9.19 10.61 3.52
C MET A 79 -8.63 11.97 3.92
N ASN A 80 -7.35 12.04 4.27
CA ASN A 80 -6.69 13.31 4.61
C ASN A 80 -6.68 14.30 3.43
N LEU A 81 -6.41 13.85 2.21
CA LEU A 81 -6.48 14.71 1.01
C LEU A 81 -7.89 15.26 0.79
N THR A 82 -8.92 14.45 1.01
CA THR A 82 -10.31 14.91 0.95
C THR A 82 -10.64 15.93 2.04
N LEU A 83 -10.11 15.75 3.26
CA LEU A 83 -10.29 16.71 4.36
C LEU A 83 -9.69 18.08 4.05
N TYR A 84 -8.55 18.14 3.35
CA TYR A 84 -7.97 19.40 2.88
C TYR A 84 -8.93 20.18 1.96
N LEU A 85 -9.76 19.50 1.15
CA LEU A 85 -10.73 20.17 0.26
C LEU A 85 -11.88 20.83 1.02
N ILE A 86 -12.32 20.21 2.12
CA ILE A 86 -13.47 20.66 2.93
C ILE A 86 -13.05 21.72 3.97
N LYS A 87 -11.74 21.92 4.14
CA LYS A 87 -11.15 22.91 5.04
C LYS A 87 -11.51 24.34 4.64
N ASN A 88 -12.08 25.08 5.60
CA ASN A 88 -12.54 26.47 5.47
C ASN A 88 -12.22 27.27 6.74
N VAL A 89 -12.30 28.61 6.68
CA VAL A 89 -11.92 29.51 7.79
C VAL A 89 -12.70 29.21 9.08
N LYS A 90 -13.96 28.77 8.99
CA LYS A 90 -14.80 28.48 10.16
C LYS A 90 -14.45 27.16 10.86
N ASN A 91 -13.99 26.13 10.13
CA ASN A 91 -13.82 24.77 10.64
C ASN A 91 -12.36 24.30 10.71
N HIS A 92 -11.40 25.15 10.28
CA HIS A 92 -9.99 24.77 10.14
C HIS A 92 -9.38 24.17 11.39
N LYS A 93 -9.61 24.76 12.58
CA LYS A 93 -9.05 24.24 13.84
C LYS A 93 -9.41 22.77 14.08
N LYS A 94 -10.66 22.40 13.80
CA LYS A 94 -11.12 21.02 13.96
C LYS A 94 -10.54 20.10 12.88
N ILE A 95 -10.55 20.56 11.63
CA ILE A 95 -10.04 19.76 10.49
C ILE A 95 -8.53 19.54 10.59
N ASP A 96 -7.77 20.55 11.00
CA ASP A 96 -6.30 20.44 11.16
C ASP A 96 -5.93 19.42 12.25
N LEU A 97 -6.69 19.37 13.34
CA LEU A 97 -6.52 18.35 14.37
C LEU A 97 -6.82 16.95 13.84
N ILE A 98 -7.91 16.77 13.09
CA ILE A 98 -8.27 15.47 12.48
C ILE A 98 -7.20 15.05 11.47
N ILE A 99 -6.74 15.96 10.61
CA ILE A 99 -5.68 15.67 9.64
C ILE A 99 -4.40 15.24 10.36
N ALA A 100 -4.01 15.95 11.43
CA ALA A 100 -2.83 15.59 12.21
C ALA A 100 -2.97 14.20 12.86
N GLU A 101 -4.11 13.93 13.51
CA GLU A 101 -4.42 12.63 14.12
C GLU A 101 -4.31 11.49 13.09
N LEU A 102 -5.01 11.60 11.97
CA LEU A 102 -4.99 10.59 10.92
C LEU A 102 -3.61 10.44 10.29
N THR A 103 -2.86 11.54 10.15
CA THR A 103 -1.49 11.50 9.61
C THR A 103 -0.54 10.75 10.54
N TYR A 104 -0.62 11.00 11.85
CA TYR A 104 0.22 10.30 12.83
C TYR A 104 -0.13 8.82 12.94
N ILE A 105 -1.42 8.47 12.91
CA ILE A 105 -1.85 7.07 12.85
C ILE A 105 -1.35 6.42 11.57
N ASN A 106 -1.46 7.10 10.43
CA ASN A 106 -0.97 6.61 9.15
C ASN A 106 0.54 6.36 9.19
N GLU A 107 1.30 7.25 9.82
CA GLU A 107 2.75 7.07 10.00
C GLU A 107 3.11 5.83 10.83
N MET A 108 2.44 5.62 11.96
CA MET A 108 2.63 4.40 12.77
C MET A 108 2.29 3.15 11.95
N ASN A 109 1.19 3.21 11.21
CA ASN A 109 0.71 2.14 10.35
C ASN A 109 1.70 1.81 9.20
N LEU A 110 2.22 2.83 8.50
CA LEU A 110 3.21 2.64 7.44
C LEU A 110 4.55 2.14 7.99
N THR A 111 4.92 2.53 9.20
CA THR A 111 6.16 2.03 9.86
C THR A 111 6.06 0.52 10.12
N VAL A 112 4.91 0.05 10.63
CA VAL A 112 4.65 -1.39 10.81
C VAL A 112 4.63 -2.10 9.45
N GLY A 113 3.95 -1.53 8.46
CA GLY A 113 3.93 -2.06 7.10
C GLY A 113 5.32 -2.20 6.49
N LEU A 114 6.17 -1.18 6.60
CA LEU A 114 7.56 -1.18 6.12
C LEU A 114 8.41 -2.23 6.84
N PHE A 115 8.29 -2.33 8.16
CA PHE A 115 9.02 -3.33 8.93
C PHE A 115 8.68 -4.76 8.44
N LEU A 116 7.39 -5.06 8.32
CA LEU A 116 6.93 -6.34 7.80
C LEU A 116 7.33 -6.56 6.34
N ALA A 117 7.29 -5.54 5.49
CA ALA A 117 7.74 -5.62 4.10
C ALA A 117 9.23 -5.98 4.03
N THR A 118 10.04 -5.34 4.87
CA THR A 118 11.49 -5.55 4.93
C THR A 118 11.81 -6.97 5.38
N VAL A 119 11.23 -7.41 6.50
CA VAL A 119 11.38 -8.79 7.00
C VAL A 119 10.88 -9.80 5.97
N GLY A 120 9.71 -9.54 5.37
CA GLY A 120 9.15 -10.36 4.31
C GLY A 120 10.10 -10.51 3.12
N THR A 121 10.70 -9.43 2.64
CA THR A 121 11.67 -9.46 1.54
C THR A 121 12.90 -10.32 1.87
N PHE A 122 13.46 -10.20 3.08
CA PHE A 122 14.59 -11.05 3.50
C PHE A 122 14.20 -12.53 3.63
N LEU A 123 13.04 -12.83 4.20
CA LEU A 123 12.51 -14.20 4.27
C LEU A 123 12.29 -14.79 2.87
N GLY A 124 11.94 -13.96 1.90
CA GLY A 124 11.84 -14.34 0.48
C GLY A 124 13.17 -14.82 -0.07
N GLY A 125 14.27 -14.16 0.28
CA GLY A 125 15.60 -14.61 -0.11
C GLY A 125 16.02 -15.95 0.51
N ILE A 126 15.61 -16.23 1.74
CA ILE A 126 15.83 -17.55 2.37
C ILE A 126 15.07 -18.64 1.60
N TRP A 127 13.80 -18.39 1.29
CA TRP A 127 13.00 -19.30 0.48
C TRP A 127 13.56 -19.48 -0.94
N ALA A 128 14.06 -18.42 -1.57
CA ALA A 128 14.69 -18.48 -2.89
C ALA A 128 15.94 -19.36 -2.86
N ASN A 129 16.73 -19.31 -1.78
CA ASN A 129 17.90 -20.16 -1.62
C ASN A 129 17.54 -21.64 -1.47
N GLU A 130 16.50 -21.95 -0.69
CA GLU A 130 16.01 -23.32 -0.56
C GLU A 130 15.41 -23.85 -1.88
N SER A 131 14.77 -22.98 -2.66
CA SER A 131 14.03 -23.34 -3.87
C SER A 131 14.91 -23.44 -5.12
N TRP A 132 15.86 -22.52 -5.26
CA TRP A 132 16.65 -22.32 -6.48
C TRP A 132 18.16 -22.28 -6.23
N GLY A 133 18.62 -22.53 -5.00
CA GLY A 133 20.04 -22.55 -4.64
C GLY A 133 20.72 -21.18 -4.62
N ARG A 134 19.96 -20.08 -4.62
CA ARG A 134 20.47 -18.70 -4.55
C ARG A 134 19.54 -17.79 -3.75
N TYR A 135 20.12 -16.85 -2.99
CA TYR A 135 19.34 -15.91 -2.15
C TYR A 135 18.62 -14.80 -2.92
N TRP A 136 19.13 -14.41 -4.09
CA TRP A 136 18.58 -13.31 -4.88
C TRP A 136 18.95 -13.48 -6.34
N GLY A 137 18.01 -13.20 -7.22
CA GLY A 137 18.09 -13.34 -8.66
C GLY A 137 17.73 -12.12 -9.49
N TRP A 138 17.37 -10.98 -8.86
CA TRP A 138 16.97 -9.75 -9.54
C TRP A 138 15.81 -9.92 -10.52
N ASP A 139 14.95 -10.90 -10.30
CA ASP A 139 13.74 -10.98 -11.10
C ASP A 139 12.78 -9.85 -10.73
N ALA A 140 11.71 -9.70 -11.52
CA ALA A 140 10.77 -8.63 -11.34
C ALA A 140 10.12 -8.63 -9.94
N LYS A 141 9.80 -9.79 -9.34
CA LYS A 141 9.15 -9.80 -8.01
C LYS A 141 10.11 -9.40 -6.91
N GLU A 142 11.32 -9.95 -6.92
CA GLU A 142 12.38 -9.58 -5.98
C GLU A 142 12.74 -8.09 -6.09
N THR A 143 12.95 -7.58 -7.31
CA THR A 143 13.29 -6.18 -7.55
C THR A 143 12.19 -5.24 -7.06
N TRP A 144 10.93 -5.54 -7.35
CA TRP A 144 9.81 -4.72 -6.90
C TRP A 144 9.55 -4.82 -5.39
N ALA A 145 9.84 -5.95 -4.75
CA ALA A 145 9.83 -6.06 -3.29
C ALA A 145 10.86 -5.12 -2.65
N LEU A 146 12.06 -4.98 -3.25
CA LEU A 146 13.05 -3.99 -2.83
C LEU A 146 12.57 -2.54 -3.10
N VAL A 147 11.94 -2.27 -4.24
CA VAL A 147 11.38 -0.94 -4.56
C VAL A 147 10.32 -0.53 -3.53
N ILE A 148 9.45 -1.43 -3.06
CA ILE A 148 8.49 -1.14 -1.98
C ILE A 148 9.24 -0.69 -0.73
N VAL A 149 10.23 -1.46 -0.27
CA VAL A 149 11.00 -1.14 0.95
C VAL A 149 11.66 0.23 0.83
N ILE A 150 12.31 0.52 -0.30
CA ILE A 150 12.98 1.81 -0.55
C ILE A 150 11.95 2.94 -0.60
N THR A 151 10.86 2.77 -1.35
CA THR A 151 9.84 3.81 -1.54
C THR A 151 9.23 4.22 -0.20
N TYR A 152 8.78 3.25 0.60
CA TYR A 152 8.18 3.55 1.91
C TYR A 152 9.21 4.07 2.92
N SER A 153 10.47 3.62 2.84
CA SER A 153 11.56 4.20 3.65
C SER A 153 11.76 5.67 3.33
N ILE A 154 11.78 6.07 2.05
CA ILE A 154 11.91 7.47 1.64
C ILE A 154 10.74 8.31 2.16
N ILE A 155 9.50 7.82 2.02
CA ILE A 155 8.30 8.54 2.50
C ILE A 155 8.35 8.76 4.01
N LEU A 156 8.72 7.75 4.80
CA LEU A 156 8.88 7.91 6.26
C LEU A 156 10.05 8.84 6.60
N HIS A 157 11.13 8.80 5.81
CA HIS A 157 12.30 9.66 6.02
C HIS A 157 12.02 11.14 5.77
N PHE A 158 11.03 11.50 4.93
CA PHE A 158 10.65 12.90 4.72
C PHE A 158 10.27 13.64 6.01
N ARG A 159 9.88 12.91 7.06
CA ARG A 159 9.61 13.49 8.39
C ARG A 159 10.87 14.02 9.09
N LEU A 160 12.01 13.39 8.84
CA LEU A 160 13.29 13.76 9.44
C LEU A 160 13.93 14.94 8.70
N VAL A 161 13.50 15.21 7.46
CA VAL A 161 14.01 16.31 6.65
C VAL A 161 13.18 17.59 6.92
N PRO A 162 13.78 18.65 7.51
CA PRO A 162 13.04 19.85 7.90
C PRO A 162 12.28 20.53 6.75
N LYS A 163 12.84 20.49 5.53
CA LYS A 163 12.21 21.06 4.32
C LYS A 163 11.00 20.26 3.80
N MET A 164 10.89 18.98 4.17
CA MET A 164 9.85 18.06 3.67
C MET A 164 8.87 17.59 4.76
N LYS A 165 9.02 18.08 6.00
CA LYS A 165 8.19 17.73 7.17
C LYS A 165 6.78 18.35 7.13
N SER A 166 6.07 18.20 6.02
CA SER A 166 4.69 18.66 5.84
C SER A 166 3.72 17.49 5.93
N LEU A 167 2.65 17.63 6.73
CA LEU A 167 1.57 16.63 6.81
C LEU A 167 0.95 16.36 5.43
N TYR A 168 0.82 17.40 4.60
CA TYR A 168 0.31 17.25 3.24
C TYR A 168 1.25 16.38 2.38
N ILE A 169 2.56 16.66 2.40
CA ILE A 169 3.55 15.91 1.60
C ILE A 169 3.57 14.43 2.03
N PHE A 170 3.50 14.18 3.34
CA PHE A 170 3.42 12.82 3.86
C PHE A 170 2.19 12.07 3.35
N ASN A 171 1.00 12.69 3.42
CA ASN A 171 -0.24 12.05 2.95
C ASN A 171 -0.24 11.81 1.43
N VAL A 172 0.31 12.74 0.63
CA VAL A 172 0.53 12.52 -0.80
C VAL A 172 1.49 11.35 -1.01
N GLY A 173 2.60 11.31 -0.27
CA GLY A 173 3.56 10.22 -0.30
C GLY A 173 2.95 8.86 0.03
N ALA A 174 2.09 8.78 1.04
CA ALA A 174 1.36 7.57 1.42
C ALA A 174 0.43 7.07 0.29
N VAL A 175 -0.22 7.98 -0.44
CA VAL A 175 -1.09 7.63 -1.58
C VAL A 175 -0.27 7.17 -2.79
N VAL A 176 0.78 7.91 -3.15
CA VAL A 176 1.60 7.63 -4.33
C VAL A 176 2.45 6.37 -4.14
N SER A 177 3.01 6.15 -2.96
CA SER A 177 3.83 4.97 -2.66
C SER A 177 3.06 3.65 -2.81
N PHE A 178 1.73 3.66 -2.65
CA PHE A 178 0.91 2.47 -2.86
C PHE A 178 0.93 1.96 -4.31
N ALA A 179 1.29 2.81 -5.29
CA ALA A 179 1.51 2.37 -6.66
C ALA A 179 2.62 1.32 -6.77
N SER A 180 3.64 1.34 -5.89
CA SER A 180 4.69 0.31 -5.85
C SER A 180 4.16 -1.07 -5.44
N VAL A 181 3.19 -1.11 -4.52
CA VAL A 181 2.49 -2.33 -4.10
C VAL A 181 1.62 -2.86 -5.24
N LEU A 182 0.85 -1.97 -5.90
CA LEU A 182 0.04 -2.34 -7.07
C LEU A 182 0.88 -2.84 -8.24
N MET A 183 2.05 -2.25 -8.47
CA MET A 183 2.98 -2.71 -9.50
C MET A 183 3.55 -4.10 -9.17
N THR A 184 3.82 -4.40 -7.91
CA THR A 184 4.25 -5.75 -7.50
C THR A 184 3.13 -6.78 -7.67
N PHE A 185 1.89 -6.40 -7.32
CA PHE A 185 0.76 -7.31 -7.32
C PHE A 185 0.13 -7.54 -8.70
N PHE A 186 -0.04 -6.48 -9.50
CA PHE A 186 -0.61 -6.56 -10.86
C PHE A 186 0.47 -6.41 -11.92
N GLY A 187 1.32 -5.40 -11.78
CA GLY A 187 2.36 -5.07 -12.76
C GLY A 187 3.29 -6.25 -13.08
N VAL A 188 3.89 -6.83 -12.05
CA VAL A 188 4.83 -7.94 -12.25
C VAL A 188 4.15 -9.19 -12.78
N ASN A 189 2.95 -9.49 -12.28
CA ASN A 189 2.21 -10.68 -12.70
C ASN A 189 1.72 -10.59 -14.15
N TYR A 190 1.24 -9.43 -14.62
CA TYR A 190 0.61 -9.30 -15.95
C TYR A 190 1.45 -8.58 -17.01
N TYR A 191 2.37 -7.68 -16.62
CA TYR A 191 3.13 -6.84 -17.54
C TYR A 191 4.62 -7.17 -17.60
N LEU A 192 5.19 -7.70 -16.51
CA LEU A 192 6.59 -8.12 -16.44
C LEU A 192 6.73 -9.65 -16.31
N SER A 193 5.84 -10.40 -16.97
CA SER A 193 5.67 -11.84 -16.80
C SER A 193 6.87 -12.72 -17.21
N LYS A 194 7.99 -12.12 -17.60
CA LYS A 194 9.25 -12.81 -17.87
C LYS A 194 10.01 -13.05 -16.56
N GLY A 195 9.65 -14.09 -15.80
CA GLY A 195 10.39 -14.53 -14.62
C GLY A 195 9.81 -15.79 -13.97
N MET A 196 10.64 -16.54 -13.24
CA MET A 196 10.23 -17.78 -12.53
C MET A 196 9.15 -17.57 -11.46
N HIS A 197 8.92 -16.32 -11.09
CA HIS A 197 7.89 -15.91 -10.15
C HIS A 197 6.59 -15.47 -10.81
N SER A 198 6.52 -15.29 -12.13
CA SER A 198 5.27 -14.89 -12.78
C SER A 198 4.39 -16.12 -13.02
N TYR A 199 3.20 -16.12 -12.42
CA TYR A 199 2.24 -17.22 -12.56
C TYR A 199 1.11 -16.92 -13.55
N ALA A 200 1.05 -15.70 -14.12
CA ALA A 200 0.12 -15.41 -15.21
C ALA A 200 0.78 -15.76 -16.55
N SER A 201 0.16 -16.66 -17.29
CA SER A 201 0.52 -17.04 -18.66
C SER A 201 -0.53 -16.48 -19.63
N GLY A 202 -0.15 -15.55 -20.50
CA GLY A 202 -1.05 -14.95 -21.49
C GLY A 202 -0.48 -13.68 -22.13
N GLU A 203 -1.19 -13.15 -23.13
CA GLU A 203 -0.90 -11.84 -23.71
C GLU A 203 -1.04 -10.73 -22.66
N THR A 204 -0.19 -9.70 -22.72
CA THR A 204 -0.25 -8.57 -21.78
C THR A 204 -1.61 -7.87 -21.91
N PRO A 205 -2.44 -7.86 -20.86
CA PRO A 205 -3.76 -7.26 -20.94
C PRO A 205 -3.64 -5.75 -21.16
N VAL A 206 -4.42 -5.20 -22.09
CA VAL A 206 -4.50 -3.76 -22.31
C VAL A 206 -4.87 -3.09 -20.98
N PHE A 207 -4.12 -2.05 -20.60
CA PHE A 207 -4.35 -1.35 -19.35
C PHE A 207 -5.78 -0.79 -19.33
N PRO A 208 -6.61 -1.19 -18.37
CA PRO A 208 -8.04 -0.94 -18.46
C PRO A 208 -8.37 0.55 -18.29
N LEU A 209 -9.37 1.03 -19.04
CA LEU A 209 -9.79 2.44 -19.00
C LEU A 209 -10.18 2.92 -17.59
N TRP A 210 -10.82 2.06 -16.80
CA TRP A 210 -11.21 2.40 -15.43
C TRP A 210 -9.99 2.68 -14.53
N ALA A 211 -8.86 2.00 -14.75
CA ALA A 211 -7.64 2.25 -13.98
C ALA A 211 -7.03 3.62 -14.33
N TRP A 212 -7.08 4.04 -15.60
CA TRP A 212 -6.69 5.40 -16.00
C TRP A 212 -7.55 6.46 -15.33
N ILE A 213 -8.87 6.26 -15.27
CA ILE A 213 -9.80 7.17 -14.60
C ILE A 213 -9.45 7.30 -13.12
N ILE A 214 -9.14 6.19 -12.44
CA ILE A 214 -8.73 6.20 -11.03
C ILE A 214 -7.42 6.99 -10.85
N ILE A 215 -6.40 6.74 -11.67
CA ILE A 215 -5.12 7.47 -11.59
C ILE A 215 -5.35 8.98 -11.78
N ILE A 216 -6.10 9.37 -12.80
CA ILE A 216 -6.39 10.78 -13.10
C ILE A 216 -7.18 11.42 -11.95
N SER A 217 -8.20 10.75 -11.41
CA SER A 217 -8.97 11.27 -10.28
C SER A 217 -8.15 11.46 -9.01
N ILE A 218 -7.21 10.55 -8.70
CA ILE A 218 -6.28 10.69 -7.58
C ILE A 218 -5.33 11.87 -7.82
N LEU A 219 -4.80 12.04 -9.04
CA LEU A 219 -3.96 13.18 -9.39
C LEU A 219 -4.70 14.51 -9.25
N ILE A 220 -5.95 14.58 -9.72
CA ILE A 220 -6.82 15.75 -9.56
C ILE A 220 -7.04 16.04 -8.07
N LEU A 221 -7.34 15.01 -7.26
CA LEU A 221 -7.53 15.16 -5.82
C LEU A 221 -6.28 15.73 -5.14
N ILE A 222 -5.09 15.20 -5.45
CA ILE A 222 -3.82 15.70 -4.93
C ILE A 222 -3.63 17.17 -5.29
N ILE A 223 -3.74 17.51 -6.58
CA ILE A 223 -3.54 18.89 -7.06
C ILE A 223 -4.55 19.85 -6.42
N ALA A 224 -5.83 19.48 -6.38
CA ALA A 224 -6.88 20.29 -5.78
C ALA A 224 -6.65 20.52 -4.28
N ALA A 225 -6.26 19.48 -3.54
CA ALA A 225 -5.94 19.58 -2.12
C ALA A 225 -4.73 20.51 -1.88
N GLY A 226 -3.69 20.40 -2.70
CA GLY A 226 -2.51 21.26 -2.62
C GLY A 226 -2.81 22.73 -2.92
N ILE A 227 -3.63 23.02 -3.95
CA ILE A 227 -4.07 24.38 -4.28
C ILE A 227 -4.90 24.95 -3.12
N LYS A 228 -5.87 24.19 -2.61
CA LYS A 228 -6.74 24.61 -1.52
C LYS A 228 -5.94 24.95 -0.26
N GLU A 229 -4.99 24.10 0.13
CA GLU A 229 -4.13 24.34 1.30
C GLU A 229 -3.23 25.57 1.11
N LYS A 230 -2.70 25.80 -0.10
CA LYS A 230 -1.89 26.99 -0.41
C LYS A 230 -2.72 28.28 -0.33
N LEU A 231 -3.91 28.28 -0.92
CA LEU A 231 -4.84 29.41 -0.87
C LEU A 231 -5.29 29.70 0.56
N PHE A 232 -5.56 28.65 1.33
CA PHE A 232 -5.97 28.77 2.73
C PHE A 232 -4.88 29.40 3.60
N LYS A 233 -3.62 28.96 3.46
CA LYS A 233 -2.50 29.57 4.18
C LYS A 233 -2.37 31.06 3.89
N LYS A 234 -2.52 31.47 2.62
CA LYS A 234 -2.52 32.88 2.20
C LYS A 234 -3.68 33.70 2.79
N SER A 235 -4.81 33.06 3.12
CA SER A 235 -5.98 33.75 3.68
C SER A 235 -5.90 34.05 5.18
N ILE A 236 -4.95 33.43 5.89
CA ILE A 236 -4.77 33.57 7.36
C ILE A 236 -3.52 34.38 7.71
N THR A 237 -2.52 34.40 6.83
CA THR A 237 -1.36 35.30 6.89
C THR A 237 -1.73 36.70 6.43
#